data_AF-A0A2V7BVL2-F1
#
_entry.id   AF-A0A2V7BVL2-F1
#
_cell.length_a   1.000
_cell.length_b   1.000
_cell.length_c   1.000
_cell.angle_alpha   90.00
_cell.angle_beta   90.00
_cell.angle_gamma   90.00
#
_symmetry.space_group_name_H-M   'P 1'
#
loop_
_entity.id
_entity.type
_entity.pdbx_description
1 polymer ?
#
loop_
_entity_poly.entity_id
_entity_poly.type
_entity_poly.pdbx_seq_one_letter_code
_entity_poly.pdbx_strand_id
1 'polypeptide(L)'
;MATRAPFLTTRFGAYYHRDVPQEDTELTHTGPGTPCGEYLRRFWQPICFTDELRDLPVRVRVLGEDLVVFRDFRGAIGLLELHCPHRGTSLEFGLISERGLRCCYHGWLFDVDGVILETPGEPATSTLKQRLCHGAYPTHEHNGIVFAYMGPPEEQPAFPLYDSFSRPGYRLMPGRKYYYPCNWLQILENAMDPVHTAFLHTIVSGSQFTDEFGKVPELDFTETPVGMIYMATRRVGDNIWARMVENVLPNLQQVAPIWENGHHEHPF
;
A
#
# COMPACT_ATOMS: atom_id res chain seq x y z
N MET A 1 -10.16 24.90 6.08
CA MET A 1 -10.11 24.45 7.50
C MET A 1 -11.46 24.69 8.14
N ALA A 2 -12.09 23.65 8.66
CA ALA A 2 -13.40 23.75 9.30
C ALA A 2 -13.30 24.57 10.61
N THR A 3 -14.18 25.56 10.77
CA THR A 3 -14.27 26.41 11.97
C THR A 3 -15.10 25.78 13.10
N ARG A 4 -15.50 24.51 12.95
CA ARG A 4 -16.29 23.79 13.96
C ARG A 4 -15.40 23.42 15.13
N ALA A 5 -15.72 23.93 16.32
CA ALA A 5 -15.09 23.48 17.55
C ALA A 5 -15.31 21.96 17.74
N PRO A 6 -14.30 21.18 18.15
CA PRO A 6 -14.43 19.73 18.29
C PRO A 6 -15.41 19.31 19.40
N PHE A 7 -15.59 20.17 20.41
CA PHE A 7 -16.45 19.91 21.56
C PHE A 7 -17.52 20.99 21.74
N LEU A 8 -18.65 20.61 22.32
CA LEU A 8 -19.74 21.52 22.67
C LEU A 8 -19.71 21.88 24.15
N THR A 9 -19.97 23.16 24.44
CA THR A 9 -20.16 23.66 25.81
C THR A 9 -21.64 23.66 26.23
N THR A 10 -22.55 23.42 25.28
CA THR A 10 -24.00 23.39 25.52
C THR A 10 -24.52 21.95 25.55
N ARG A 11 -25.16 21.56 26.67
CA ARG A 11 -25.83 20.25 26.80
C ARG A 11 -26.94 20.11 25.76
N PHE A 12 -27.06 18.92 25.16
CA PHE A 12 -28.01 18.64 24.08
C PHE A 12 -27.88 19.59 22.85
N GLY A 13 -26.72 20.22 22.66
CA GLY A 13 -26.48 21.23 21.64
C GLY A 13 -26.23 20.73 20.21
N ALA A 14 -26.56 19.47 19.90
CA ALA A 14 -26.26 18.86 18.59
C ALA A 14 -26.88 19.63 17.41
N TYR A 15 -28.02 20.31 17.62
CA TYR A 15 -28.64 21.20 16.63
C TYR A 15 -27.67 22.28 16.12
N TYR A 16 -26.79 22.78 16.98
CA TYR A 16 -25.78 23.80 16.69
C TYR A 16 -24.45 23.22 16.18
N HIS A 17 -24.34 21.90 16.05
CA HIS A 17 -23.10 21.17 15.74
C HIS A 17 -23.26 20.20 14.58
N ARG A 18 -24.19 20.51 13.67
CA ARG A 18 -24.61 19.65 12.56
C ARG A 18 -23.63 19.58 11.40
N ASP A 19 -22.71 20.54 11.29
CA ASP A 19 -21.79 20.63 10.16
C ASP A 19 -20.71 19.55 10.27
N VAL A 20 -20.52 18.73 9.25
CA VAL A 20 -19.47 17.72 9.22
C VAL A 20 -18.13 18.40 8.89
N PRO A 21 -17.03 18.13 9.63
CA PRO A 21 -15.73 18.70 9.31
C PRO A 21 -15.34 18.27 7.90
N GLN A 22 -14.88 19.21 7.09
CA GLN A 22 -14.36 18.88 5.77
C GLN A 22 -13.06 18.10 5.92
N GLU A 23 -12.80 17.22 4.96
CA GLU A 23 -11.53 16.52 4.88
C GLU A 23 -10.36 17.49 4.63
N ASP A 24 -9.15 17.02 4.93
CA ASP A 24 -7.92 17.65 4.48
C ASP A 24 -7.54 17.08 3.10
N THR A 25 -7.98 17.76 2.04
CA THR A 25 -7.75 17.31 0.66
C THR A 25 -6.26 17.23 0.29
N GLU A 26 -5.38 17.94 1.00
CA GLU A 26 -3.93 17.84 0.76
C GLU A 26 -3.42 16.44 1.09
N LEU A 27 -3.97 15.80 2.14
CA LEU A 27 -3.58 14.48 2.63
C LEU A 27 -4.49 13.35 2.14
N THR A 28 -5.79 13.60 2.00
CA THR A 28 -6.76 12.54 1.70
C THR A 28 -6.84 12.21 0.22
N HIS A 29 -6.50 13.14 -0.66
CA HIS A 29 -6.52 12.91 -2.11
C HIS A 29 -5.15 12.42 -2.58
N THR A 30 -5.12 11.22 -3.17
CA THR A 30 -3.87 10.53 -3.55
C THR A 30 -3.74 10.30 -5.05
N GLY A 31 -4.62 10.91 -5.85
CA GLY A 31 -4.60 10.83 -7.31
C GLY A 31 -3.42 11.57 -7.96
N PRO A 32 -3.15 11.34 -9.26
CA PRO A 32 -2.13 12.09 -10.00
C PRO A 32 -2.33 13.61 -9.87
N GLY A 33 -1.24 14.35 -9.68
CA GLY A 33 -1.25 15.81 -9.59
C GLY A 33 -1.75 16.40 -8.26
N THR A 34 -2.14 15.56 -7.30
CA THR A 34 -2.48 15.99 -5.93
C THR A 34 -1.23 16.00 -5.05
N PRO A 35 -1.13 16.87 -4.02
CA PRO A 35 0.07 16.93 -3.17
C PRO A 35 0.44 15.59 -2.52
N CYS A 36 -0.50 14.92 -1.85
CA CYS A 36 -0.24 13.60 -1.28
C CYS A 36 -0.03 12.53 -2.35
N GLY A 37 -0.74 12.59 -3.49
CA GLY A 37 -0.48 11.68 -4.61
C GLY A 37 0.96 11.75 -5.12
N GLU A 38 1.48 12.94 -5.37
CA GLU A 38 2.86 13.15 -5.81
C GLU A 38 3.88 12.74 -4.73
N TYR A 39 3.56 12.95 -3.45
CA TYR A 39 4.39 12.47 -2.35
C TYR A 39 4.44 10.94 -2.28
N LEU A 40 3.30 10.25 -2.28
CA LEU A 40 3.23 8.78 -2.20
C LEU A 40 3.93 8.10 -3.37
N ARG A 41 3.85 8.68 -4.57
CA ARG A 41 4.51 8.17 -5.79
C ARG A 41 6.03 8.11 -5.69
N ARG A 42 6.64 8.89 -4.80
CA ARG A 42 8.09 8.84 -4.52
C ARG A 42 8.54 7.57 -3.80
N PHE A 43 7.60 6.73 -3.35
CA PHE A 43 7.87 5.50 -2.61
C PHE A 43 7.41 4.28 -3.39
N TRP A 44 8.06 3.14 -3.14
CA TRP A 44 7.64 1.85 -3.68
C TRP A 44 6.28 1.46 -3.12
N GLN A 45 5.30 1.27 -4.00
CA GLN A 45 3.92 0.93 -3.65
C GLN A 45 3.65 -0.56 -3.84
N PRO A 46 3.03 -1.26 -2.88
CA PRO A 46 2.59 -2.63 -3.09
C PRO A 46 1.40 -2.66 -4.07
N ILE A 47 1.50 -3.49 -5.12
CA ILE A 47 0.53 -3.52 -6.23
C ILE A 47 -0.35 -4.76 -6.17
N CYS A 48 0.26 -5.94 -6.07
CA CYS A 48 -0.42 -7.22 -6.00
C CYS A 48 0.48 -8.28 -5.37
N PHE A 49 -0.09 -9.44 -5.04
CA PHE A 49 0.70 -10.61 -4.73
C PHE A 49 1.29 -11.22 -6.00
N THR A 50 2.48 -11.79 -5.85
CA THR A 50 3.17 -12.58 -6.87
C THR A 50 2.26 -13.66 -7.46
N ASP A 51 1.52 -14.37 -6.60
CA ASP A 51 0.69 -15.52 -6.99
C ASP A 51 -0.62 -15.10 -7.68
N GLU A 52 -0.96 -13.81 -7.72
CA GLU A 52 -2.04 -13.29 -8.56
C GLU A 52 -1.65 -13.30 -10.05
N LEU A 53 -0.35 -13.24 -10.37
CA LEU A 53 0.16 -13.18 -11.74
C LEU A 53 0.30 -14.59 -12.34
N ARG A 54 -0.81 -15.09 -12.88
CA ARG A 54 -0.91 -16.41 -13.53
C ARG A 54 -0.85 -16.27 -15.06
N ASP A 55 -1.82 -16.85 -15.76
CA ASP A 55 -1.93 -16.92 -17.21
C ASP A 55 -2.70 -15.74 -17.84
N LEU A 56 -3.29 -14.87 -17.02
CA LEU A 56 -4.05 -13.69 -17.46
C LEU A 56 -3.49 -12.40 -16.84
N PRO A 57 -3.56 -11.27 -17.56
CA PRO A 57 -3.28 -9.96 -16.98
C PRO A 57 -4.28 -9.64 -15.87
N VAL A 58 -3.83 -8.89 -14.87
CA VAL A 58 -4.66 -8.48 -13.73
C VAL A 58 -4.82 -6.97 -13.75
N ARG A 59 -6.07 -6.50 -13.76
CA ARG A 59 -6.37 -5.08 -13.56
C ARG A 59 -6.19 -4.69 -12.10
N VAL A 60 -5.53 -3.58 -11.85
CA VAL A 60 -5.34 -3.01 -10.51
C VAL A 60 -5.70 -1.53 -10.50
N ARG A 61 -6.14 -1.02 -9.34
CA ARG A 61 -6.31 0.41 -9.10
C ARG A 61 -5.47 0.86 -7.92
N VAL A 62 -4.51 1.75 -8.15
CA VAL A 62 -3.56 2.25 -7.13
C VAL A 62 -3.38 3.75 -7.32
N LEU A 63 -3.40 4.51 -6.22
CA LEU A 63 -3.22 5.98 -6.21
C LEU A 63 -4.05 6.71 -7.28
N GLY A 64 -5.31 6.28 -7.44
CA GLY A 64 -6.27 6.87 -8.37
C GLY A 64 -6.18 6.40 -9.82
N GLU A 65 -5.20 5.58 -10.20
CA GLU A 65 -4.98 5.11 -11.58
C GLU A 65 -5.44 3.67 -11.80
N ASP A 66 -6.05 3.39 -12.95
CA ASP A 66 -6.33 2.04 -13.43
C ASP A 66 -5.16 1.54 -14.29
N LEU A 67 -4.56 0.41 -13.90
CA LEU A 67 -3.38 -0.18 -14.55
C LEU A 67 -3.60 -1.67 -14.82
N VAL A 68 -2.71 -2.27 -15.61
CA VAL A 68 -2.65 -3.71 -15.82
C VAL A 68 -1.27 -4.25 -15.41
N VAL A 69 -1.27 -5.31 -14.61
CA VAL A 69 -0.06 -6.05 -14.23
C VAL A 69 -0.08 -7.45 -14.84
N PHE A 70 1.08 -7.92 -15.30
CA PHE A 70 1.22 -9.26 -15.86
C PHE A 70 2.64 -9.78 -15.64
N ARG A 71 2.82 -11.10 -15.75
CA ARG A 71 4.13 -11.75 -15.85
C ARG A 71 4.26 -12.38 -17.23
N ASP A 72 5.29 -12.02 -17.98
CA ASP A 72 5.55 -12.64 -19.28
C ASP A 72 6.10 -14.07 -19.13
N PHE A 73 6.19 -14.83 -20.23
CA PHE A 73 6.71 -16.21 -20.13
C PHE A 73 8.22 -16.30 -19.88
N ARG A 74 8.93 -15.17 -19.86
CA ARG A 74 10.32 -15.09 -19.39
C ARG A 74 10.42 -14.81 -17.89
N GLY A 75 9.28 -14.59 -17.22
CA GLY A 75 9.17 -14.32 -15.80
C GLY A 75 9.30 -12.84 -15.42
N ALA A 76 9.47 -11.93 -16.39
CA ALA A 76 9.52 -10.50 -16.15
C ALA A 76 8.11 -9.97 -15.85
N ILE A 77 8.01 -9.02 -14.91
CA ILE A 77 6.74 -8.43 -14.50
C ILE A 77 6.65 -7.05 -15.11
N GLY A 78 5.50 -6.75 -15.72
CA GLY A 78 5.17 -5.44 -16.26
C GLY A 78 3.98 -4.83 -15.54
N LEU A 79 4.03 -3.52 -15.32
CA LEU A 79 2.89 -2.70 -14.89
C LEU A 79 2.69 -1.59 -15.91
N LEU A 80 1.63 -1.71 -16.71
CA LEU A 80 1.33 -0.81 -17.83
C LEU A 80 0.07 0.01 -17.55
N GLU A 81 -0.04 1.18 -18.20
CA GLU A 81 -1.33 1.87 -18.30
C GLU A 81 -2.39 0.92 -18.90
N LEU A 82 -3.61 0.99 -18.38
CA LEU A 82 -4.68 0.04 -18.75
C LEU A 82 -5.05 0.13 -20.24
N HIS A 83 -5.00 1.30 -20.84
CA HIS A 83 -5.56 1.53 -22.17
C HIS A 83 -4.47 1.58 -23.25
N CYS A 84 -4.61 0.73 -24.27
CA CYS A 84 -3.71 0.69 -25.41
C CYS A 84 -3.64 2.06 -26.12
N PRO A 85 -2.45 2.60 -26.41
CA PRO A 85 -2.29 3.95 -26.94
C PRO A 85 -2.77 4.08 -28.40
N HIS A 86 -3.03 2.96 -29.07
CA HIS A 86 -3.55 2.96 -30.45
C HIS A 86 -5.01 3.41 -30.51
N ARG A 87 -5.92 2.77 -29.76
CA ARG A 87 -7.39 3.02 -29.82
C ARG A 87 -8.10 2.90 -28.47
N GLY A 88 -7.36 2.85 -27.36
CA GLY A 88 -7.92 2.84 -26.00
C GLY A 88 -8.46 1.50 -25.50
N THR A 89 -8.23 0.39 -26.21
CA THR A 89 -8.66 -0.94 -25.73
C THR A 89 -8.01 -1.28 -24.39
N SER A 90 -8.79 -1.81 -23.44
CA SER A 90 -8.27 -2.30 -22.16
C SER A 90 -7.34 -3.48 -22.38
N LEU A 91 -6.11 -3.35 -21.88
CA LEU A 91 -5.07 -4.38 -21.93
C LEU A 91 -5.29 -5.50 -20.90
N GLU A 92 -6.27 -5.38 -20.00
CA GLU A 92 -6.67 -6.48 -19.11
C GLU A 92 -7.19 -7.70 -19.91
N PHE A 93 -7.67 -7.47 -21.13
CA PHE A 93 -8.08 -8.52 -22.07
C PHE A 93 -6.96 -8.92 -23.05
N GLY A 94 -5.73 -8.48 -22.81
CA GLY A 94 -4.57 -8.79 -23.63
C GLY A 94 -4.10 -10.24 -23.50
N LEU A 95 -3.23 -10.64 -24.43
CA LEU A 95 -2.60 -11.96 -24.43
C LEU A 95 -1.15 -11.84 -23.96
N ILE A 96 -0.83 -12.47 -22.83
CA ILE A 96 0.55 -12.59 -22.35
C ILE A 96 1.37 -13.35 -23.41
N SER A 97 2.53 -12.81 -23.75
CA SER A 97 3.43 -13.35 -24.77
C SER A 97 4.75 -13.81 -24.15
N GLU A 98 5.64 -14.38 -24.97
CA GLU A 98 7.00 -14.74 -24.51
C GLU A 98 7.74 -13.53 -23.94
N ARG A 99 7.57 -12.36 -24.57
CA ARG A 99 8.07 -11.07 -24.11
C ARG A 99 6.95 -10.04 -24.20
N GLY A 100 6.42 -9.64 -23.06
CA GLY A 100 5.41 -8.58 -22.99
C GLY A 100 3.94 -9.02 -23.12
N LEU A 101 3.08 -8.04 -23.36
CA LEU A 101 1.61 -8.16 -23.40
C LEU A 101 1.06 -7.68 -24.75
N ARG A 102 0.31 -8.55 -25.44
CA ARG A 102 -0.30 -8.24 -26.74
C ARG A 102 -1.71 -7.70 -26.57
N CYS A 103 -1.96 -6.52 -27.14
CA CYS A 103 -3.31 -5.96 -27.21
C CYS A 103 -4.23 -6.84 -28.07
N CYS A 104 -5.41 -7.17 -27.53
CA CYS A 104 -6.39 -8.03 -28.21
C CYS A 104 -7.08 -7.37 -29.42
N TYR A 105 -6.93 -6.06 -29.61
CA TYR A 105 -7.62 -5.37 -30.70
C TYR A 105 -6.88 -5.47 -32.04
N HIS A 106 -5.70 -4.85 -32.13
CA HIS A 106 -4.90 -4.81 -33.35
C HIS A 106 -3.52 -5.46 -33.19
N GLY A 107 -3.32 -6.21 -32.10
CA GLY A 107 -2.12 -7.02 -31.91
C GLY A 107 -0.85 -6.25 -31.58
N TRP A 108 -0.91 -4.96 -31.23
CA TRP A 108 0.27 -4.23 -30.76
C TRP A 108 0.84 -4.93 -29.52
N LEU A 109 2.16 -5.14 -29.50
CA LEU A 109 2.86 -5.87 -28.44
C LEU A 109 3.74 -4.89 -27.65
N PHE A 110 3.56 -4.87 -26.33
CA PHE A 110 4.28 -3.99 -25.42
C PHE A 110 5.13 -4.81 -24.45
N ASP A 111 6.40 -4.47 -24.30
CA ASP A 111 7.28 -5.05 -23.29
C ASP A 111 6.96 -4.51 -21.87
N VAL A 112 7.57 -5.08 -20.85
CA VAL A 112 7.33 -4.72 -19.43
C VAL A 112 7.72 -3.27 -19.09
N ASP A 113 8.63 -2.67 -19.86
CA ASP A 113 9.10 -1.30 -19.74
C ASP A 113 8.35 -0.31 -20.65
N GLY A 114 7.28 -0.77 -21.31
CA GLY A 114 6.49 0.03 -22.23
C GLY A 114 7.06 0.12 -23.65
N VAL A 115 8.22 -0.48 -23.95
CA VAL A 115 8.76 -0.53 -25.32
C VAL A 115 7.76 -1.24 -26.24
N ILE A 116 7.45 -0.61 -27.36
CA ILE A 116 6.58 -1.21 -28.38
C ILE A 116 7.41 -2.17 -29.22
N LEU A 117 7.11 -3.46 -29.13
CA LEU A 117 7.85 -4.52 -29.84
C LEU A 117 7.32 -4.72 -31.26
N GLU A 118 6.00 -4.67 -31.42
CA GLU A 118 5.31 -4.91 -32.68
C GLU A 118 4.11 -3.98 -32.84
N THR A 119 3.87 -3.55 -34.10
CA THR A 119 2.71 -2.77 -34.49
C THR A 119 2.06 -3.40 -35.74
N PRO A 120 1.41 -4.58 -35.62
CA PRO A 120 0.75 -5.20 -36.77
C PRO A 120 -0.25 -4.24 -37.42
N GLY A 121 -0.36 -4.31 -38.75
CA GLY A 121 -1.18 -3.40 -39.55
C GLY A 121 -0.47 -2.10 -39.97
N GLU A 122 0.65 -1.74 -39.34
CA GLU A 122 1.48 -0.64 -39.81
C GLU A 122 2.32 -1.03 -41.04
N PRO A 123 2.59 -0.09 -41.97
CA PRO A 123 3.54 -0.32 -43.05
C PRO A 123 4.93 -0.70 -42.52
N ALA A 124 5.70 -1.48 -43.29
CA ALA A 124 7.07 -1.84 -42.92
C ALA A 124 8.01 -0.63 -42.76
N THR A 125 7.66 0.51 -43.35
CA THR A 125 8.38 1.79 -43.21
C THR A 125 7.98 2.58 -41.97
N SER A 126 7.00 2.13 -41.19
CA SER A 126 6.54 2.81 -39.98
C SER A 126 7.64 2.80 -38.91
N THR A 127 7.82 3.96 -38.28
CA THR A 127 8.84 4.18 -37.25
C THR A 127 8.23 4.31 -35.85
N LEU A 128 6.94 4.01 -35.69
CA LEU A 128 6.21 4.23 -34.43
C LEU A 128 6.84 3.44 -33.29
N LYS A 129 7.14 2.15 -33.52
CA LYS A 129 7.72 1.28 -32.48
C LYS A 129 9.14 1.66 -32.04
N GLN A 130 9.85 2.46 -32.84
CA GLN A 130 11.19 2.95 -32.49
C GLN A 130 11.17 4.31 -31.78
N ARG A 131 10.06 5.06 -31.88
CA ARG A 131 9.98 6.45 -31.40
C ARG A 131 9.01 6.63 -30.24
N LEU A 132 8.12 5.68 -30.01
CA LEU A 132 7.06 5.76 -29.01
C LEU A 132 7.18 4.61 -28.01
N CYS A 133 6.75 4.88 -26.79
CA CYS A 133 6.57 3.90 -25.73
C CYS A 133 5.13 3.97 -25.23
N HIS A 134 4.66 2.87 -24.65
CA HIS A 134 3.47 2.82 -23.82
C HIS A 134 3.80 3.25 -22.39
N GLY A 135 2.81 3.76 -21.65
CA GLY A 135 2.98 4.11 -20.24
C GLY A 135 3.25 2.86 -19.40
N ALA A 136 4.32 2.89 -18.61
CA ALA A 136 4.77 1.79 -17.78
C ALA A 136 5.41 2.31 -16.49
N TYR A 137 5.34 1.51 -15.42
CA TYR A 137 6.04 1.76 -14.16
C TYR A 137 7.03 0.63 -13.85
N PRO A 138 8.24 0.94 -13.36
CA PRO A 138 9.19 -0.09 -12.95
C PRO A 138 8.64 -0.90 -11.78
N THR A 139 8.81 -2.22 -11.85
CA THR A 139 8.35 -3.16 -10.82
C THR A 139 9.51 -3.84 -10.10
N HIS A 140 9.30 -4.19 -8.83
CA HIS A 140 10.23 -4.99 -8.03
C HIS A 140 9.46 -6.08 -7.28
N GLU A 141 9.84 -7.34 -7.45
CA GLU A 141 9.24 -8.47 -6.75
C GLU A 141 10.06 -8.80 -5.49
N HIS A 142 9.40 -8.77 -4.33
CA HIS A 142 10.05 -9.10 -3.05
C HIS A 142 9.08 -9.80 -2.10
N ASN A 143 9.50 -10.93 -1.52
CA ASN A 143 8.75 -11.71 -0.54
C ASN A 143 7.27 -11.99 -0.89
N GLY A 144 7.00 -12.30 -2.17
CA GLY A 144 5.66 -12.66 -2.65
C GLY A 144 4.74 -11.47 -2.95
N ILE A 145 5.28 -10.25 -2.96
CA ILE A 145 4.57 -9.02 -3.32
C ILE A 145 5.30 -8.36 -4.51
N VAL A 146 4.51 -7.85 -5.46
CA VAL A 146 4.97 -6.99 -6.53
C VAL A 146 4.82 -5.54 -6.08
N PHE A 147 5.92 -4.81 -6.08
CA PHE A 147 5.97 -3.38 -5.83
C PHE A 147 6.17 -2.63 -7.13
N ALA A 148 5.72 -1.37 -7.20
CA ALA A 148 6.05 -0.46 -8.29
C ALA A 148 6.45 0.91 -7.76
N TYR A 149 7.38 1.56 -8.45
CA TYR A 149 7.69 2.96 -8.22
C TYR A 149 6.93 3.80 -9.26
N MET A 150 6.08 4.72 -8.78
CA MET A 150 5.11 5.44 -9.60
C MET A 150 5.42 6.95 -9.74
N GLY A 151 6.61 7.35 -9.30
CA GLY A 151 7.10 8.73 -9.32
C GLY A 151 8.01 9.02 -10.52
N PRO A 152 8.63 10.21 -10.56
CA PRO A 152 9.56 10.60 -11.62
C PRO A 152 10.72 9.60 -11.78
N PRO A 153 10.92 9.04 -12.98
CA PRO A 153 11.91 7.96 -13.22
C PRO A 153 13.33 8.30 -12.75
N GLU A 154 13.75 9.55 -12.88
CA GLU A 154 15.07 10.06 -12.51
C GLU A 154 15.30 10.17 -10.99
N GLU A 155 14.23 10.10 -10.20
CA GLU A 155 14.27 10.17 -8.73
C GLU A 155 13.97 8.83 -8.06
N GLN A 156 13.92 7.73 -8.82
CA GLN A 156 13.64 6.40 -8.28
C GLN A 156 14.63 6.00 -7.17
N PRO A 157 14.16 5.78 -5.93
CA PRO A 157 15.02 5.31 -4.86
C PRO A 157 15.31 3.82 -5.00
N ALA A 158 16.37 3.35 -4.34
CA ALA A 158 16.57 1.93 -4.13
C ALA A 158 15.36 1.32 -3.40
N PHE A 159 15.05 0.05 -3.68
CA PHE A 159 14.02 -0.67 -2.94
C PHE A 159 14.43 -0.78 -1.46
N PRO A 160 13.59 -0.36 -0.51
CA PRO A 160 13.98 -0.35 0.90
C PRO A 160 13.98 -1.77 1.47
N LEU A 161 15.06 -2.14 2.15
CA LEU A 161 15.21 -3.41 2.85
C LEU A 161 15.28 -3.15 4.35
N TYR A 162 14.19 -3.45 5.04
CA TYR A 162 14.09 -3.33 6.50
C TYR A 162 14.59 -4.60 7.17
N ASP A 163 15.11 -4.48 8.39
CA ASP A 163 15.51 -5.60 9.23
C ASP A 163 14.36 -6.60 9.45
N SER A 164 13.12 -6.13 9.54
CA SER A 164 11.92 -6.97 9.63
C SER A 164 11.68 -7.85 8.40
N PHE A 165 12.33 -7.58 7.26
CA PHE A 165 12.23 -8.43 6.05
C PHE A 165 13.13 -9.66 6.14
N SER A 166 14.13 -9.67 7.01
CA SER A 166 15.05 -10.79 7.17
C SER A 166 15.40 -11.02 8.64
N ARG A 167 14.73 -11.99 9.25
CA ARG A 167 14.99 -12.41 10.63
C ARG A 167 15.39 -13.90 10.67
N PRO A 168 16.56 -14.25 11.23
CA PRO A 168 16.98 -15.65 11.35
C PRO A 168 15.93 -16.52 12.05
N GLY A 169 15.62 -17.68 11.47
CA GLY A 169 14.60 -18.61 11.99
C GLY A 169 13.16 -18.29 11.60
N TYR A 170 12.92 -17.17 10.90
CA TYR A 170 11.59 -16.78 10.40
C TYR A 170 11.56 -16.82 8.88
N ARG A 171 10.39 -17.15 8.34
CA ARG A 171 10.08 -17.01 6.91
C ARG A 171 9.03 -15.92 6.76
N LEU A 172 9.37 -14.84 6.06
CA LEU A 172 8.37 -13.84 5.70
C LEU A 172 7.41 -14.42 4.66
N MET A 173 6.13 -14.19 4.86
CA MET A 173 5.06 -14.64 3.96
C MET A 173 4.12 -13.48 3.69
N PRO A 174 3.64 -13.31 2.45
CA PRO A 174 2.60 -12.32 2.17
C PRO A 174 1.36 -12.62 3.00
N GLY A 175 0.86 -11.60 3.70
CA GLY A 175 -0.37 -11.68 4.48
C GLY A 175 -1.62 -11.69 3.61
N ARG A 176 -2.79 -11.48 4.22
CA ARG A 176 -4.03 -11.29 3.47
C ARG A 176 -4.14 -9.86 2.95
N LYS A 177 -4.69 -9.71 1.74
CA LYS A 177 -5.11 -8.41 1.18
C LYS A 177 -6.50 -8.07 1.69
N TYR A 178 -6.63 -6.88 2.28
CA TYR A 178 -7.89 -6.37 2.80
C TYR A 178 -8.28 -5.11 2.02
N TYR A 179 -9.57 -5.00 1.71
CA TYR A 179 -10.15 -3.79 1.13
C TYR A 179 -11.02 -3.11 2.17
N TYR A 180 -10.60 -1.91 2.58
CA TYR A 180 -11.35 -1.08 3.52
C TYR A 180 -11.97 0.09 2.75
N PRO A 181 -13.30 0.29 2.83
CA PRO A 181 -13.98 1.38 2.13
C PRO A 181 -13.82 2.71 2.90
N CYS A 182 -12.58 3.11 3.16
CA CYS A 182 -12.23 4.34 3.87
C CYS A 182 -10.95 4.97 3.29
N ASN A 183 -10.62 6.18 3.72
CA ASN A 183 -9.38 6.82 3.29
C ASN A 183 -8.16 6.08 3.86
N TRP A 184 -7.04 6.08 3.13
CA TRP A 184 -5.78 5.46 3.56
C TRP A 184 -5.30 5.98 4.92
N LEU A 185 -5.51 7.28 5.18
CA LEU A 185 -5.10 7.96 6.40
C LEU A 185 -5.80 7.36 7.63
N GLN A 186 -7.07 6.94 7.51
CA GLN A 186 -7.80 6.32 8.62
C GLN A 186 -7.20 4.97 9.03
N ILE A 187 -6.67 4.21 8.06
CA ILE A 187 -5.98 2.94 8.33
C ILE A 187 -4.63 3.23 9.00
N LEU A 188 -3.89 4.22 8.49
CA LEU A 188 -2.62 4.64 9.06
C LEU A 188 -2.76 5.09 10.52
N GLU A 189 -3.72 5.98 10.80
CA GLU A 189 -4.01 6.50 12.14
C GLU A 189 -4.49 5.41 13.09
N ASN A 190 -5.38 4.52 12.63
CA ASN A 190 -5.86 3.41 13.44
C ASN A 190 -4.70 2.56 13.96
N ALA A 191 -3.77 2.20 13.10
CA ALA A 191 -2.62 1.39 13.49
C ALA A 191 -1.68 2.11 14.47
N MET A 192 -1.66 3.45 14.49
CA MET A 192 -0.90 4.29 15.42
C MET A 192 -1.62 4.67 16.71
N ASP A 193 -2.87 4.22 16.92
CA ASP A 193 -3.61 4.41 18.17
C ASP A 193 -3.62 3.13 19.01
N PRO A 194 -2.68 2.89 19.92
CA PRO A 194 -2.69 1.70 20.78
C PRO A 194 -3.91 1.57 21.70
N VAL A 195 -4.66 2.65 21.98
CA VAL A 195 -5.82 2.60 22.86
C VAL A 195 -6.96 1.82 22.22
N HIS A 196 -7.14 1.91 20.89
CA HIS A 196 -8.17 1.12 20.20
C HIS A 196 -7.99 -0.38 20.44
N THR A 197 -6.75 -0.85 20.62
CA THR A 197 -6.48 -2.28 20.86
C THR A 197 -7.07 -2.78 22.19
N ALA A 198 -7.14 -1.93 23.21
CA ALA A 198 -7.77 -2.30 24.48
C ALA A 198 -9.30 -2.29 24.38
N PHE A 199 -9.86 -1.23 23.79
CA PHE A 199 -11.31 -1.09 23.71
C PHE A 199 -11.93 -1.99 22.65
N LEU A 200 -11.53 -1.83 21.39
CA LEU A 200 -12.12 -2.54 20.26
C LEU A 200 -11.85 -4.04 20.31
N HIS A 201 -10.61 -4.44 20.57
CA HIS A 201 -10.17 -5.84 20.47
C HIS A 201 -10.23 -6.61 21.81
N THR A 202 -10.77 -6.01 22.88
CA THR A 202 -10.96 -6.73 24.16
C THR A 202 -12.19 -6.25 24.96
N ILE A 203 -12.21 -4.99 25.44
CA ILE A 203 -13.23 -4.53 26.40
C ILE A 203 -14.65 -4.54 25.80
N VAL A 204 -14.78 -4.06 24.55
CA VAL A 204 -16.08 -3.90 23.88
C VAL A 204 -16.48 -5.16 23.11
N SER A 205 -15.55 -5.79 22.40
CA SER A 205 -15.86 -6.90 21.48
C SER A 205 -15.49 -8.28 22.01
N GLY A 206 -15.01 -8.38 23.26
CA GLY A 206 -14.36 -9.58 23.78
C GLY A 206 -12.92 -9.72 23.26
N SER A 207 -12.15 -10.60 23.92
CA SER A 207 -10.73 -10.82 23.63
C SER A 207 -10.54 -11.45 22.24
N GLN A 208 -10.00 -10.66 21.31
CA GLN A 208 -9.65 -11.12 19.95
C GLN A 208 -8.17 -11.49 19.82
N PHE A 209 -7.34 -11.04 20.77
CA PHE A 209 -5.91 -11.25 20.83
C PHE A 209 -5.59 -12.04 22.12
N THR A 210 -4.97 -11.40 23.11
CA THR A 210 -4.82 -11.92 24.47
C THR A 210 -5.54 -11.01 25.46
N ASP A 211 -5.90 -11.52 26.64
CA ASP A 211 -6.69 -10.76 27.62
C ASP A 211 -5.96 -9.51 28.14
N GLU A 212 -4.62 -9.52 28.10
CA GLU A 212 -3.79 -8.39 28.53
C GLU A 212 -3.97 -7.15 27.66
N PHE A 213 -4.40 -7.31 26.40
CA PHE A 213 -4.76 -6.17 25.56
C PHE A 213 -5.86 -5.32 26.18
N GLY A 214 -6.77 -5.92 26.97
CA GLY A 214 -7.85 -5.22 27.67
C GLY A 214 -7.41 -4.24 28.76
N LYS A 215 -6.12 -4.16 29.06
CA LYS A 215 -5.54 -3.10 29.90
C LYS A 215 -5.15 -1.92 29.03
N VAL A 216 -5.69 -0.73 29.36
CA VAL A 216 -5.25 0.52 28.74
C VAL A 216 -3.76 0.73 29.08
N PRO A 217 -2.87 0.84 28.07
CA PRO A 217 -1.44 0.98 28.30
C PRO A 217 -1.04 2.39 28.75
N GLU A 218 0.13 2.49 29.37
CA GLU A 218 0.89 3.74 29.38
C GLU A 218 1.55 3.91 28.01
N LEU A 219 1.51 5.13 27.48
CA LEU A 219 1.90 5.44 26.11
C LEU A 219 3.05 6.42 26.06
N ASP A 220 3.98 6.15 25.15
CA ASP A 220 5.03 7.07 24.77
C ASP A 220 5.26 7.01 23.25
N PHE A 221 5.77 8.09 22.68
CA PHE A 221 5.96 8.24 21.25
C PHE A 221 7.35 8.84 20.97
N THR A 222 8.05 8.26 20.00
CA THR A 222 9.36 8.74 19.56
C THR A 222 9.35 8.90 18.05
N GLU A 223 9.72 10.08 17.56
CA GLU A 223 9.98 10.29 16.13
C GLU A 223 11.26 9.55 15.70
N THR A 224 11.23 8.96 14.51
CA THR A 224 12.40 8.35 13.88
C THR A 224 12.74 9.11 12.59
N PRO A 225 13.95 8.96 12.03
CA PRO A 225 14.30 9.61 10.76
C PRO A 225 13.38 9.23 9.58
N VAL A 226 12.60 8.15 9.72
CA VAL A 226 11.72 7.61 8.67
C VAL A 226 10.24 7.59 9.07
N GLY A 227 9.88 8.11 10.25
CA GLY A 227 8.51 8.10 10.74
C GLY A 227 8.41 8.21 12.25
N MET A 228 7.73 7.27 12.89
CA MET A 228 7.43 7.32 14.33
C MET A 228 7.24 5.92 14.92
N ILE A 229 7.68 5.74 16.16
CA ILE A 229 7.38 4.58 16.99
C ILE A 229 6.45 5.02 18.11
N TYR A 230 5.38 4.26 18.35
CA TYR A 230 4.72 4.29 19.65
C TYR A 230 5.15 3.10 20.50
N MET A 231 5.19 3.32 21.81
CA MET A 231 5.44 2.31 22.82
C MET A 231 4.21 2.23 23.72
N ALA A 232 3.68 1.02 23.87
CA ALA A 232 2.54 0.73 24.74
C ALA A 232 2.98 -0.26 25.82
N THR A 233 3.04 0.20 27.07
CA THR A 233 3.50 -0.60 28.21
C THR A 233 2.35 -0.96 29.16
N ARG A 234 2.37 -2.18 29.68
CA ARG A 234 1.36 -2.71 30.60
C ARG A 234 2.03 -3.48 31.72
N ARG A 235 1.46 -3.42 32.94
CA ARG A 235 1.83 -4.32 34.05
C ARG A 235 1.10 -5.66 33.90
N VAL A 236 1.85 -6.75 33.83
CA VAL A 236 1.32 -8.13 33.77
C VAL A 236 2.00 -8.96 34.86
N GLY A 237 1.34 -9.09 36.01
CA GLY A 237 1.97 -9.66 37.21
C GLY A 237 3.19 -8.82 37.61
N ASP A 238 4.33 -9.46 37.76
CA ASP A 238 5.61 -8.81 38.06
C ASP A 238 6.30 -8.22 36.81
N ASN A 239 5.86 -8.60 35.62
CA ASN A 239 6.47 -8.18 34.35
C ASN A 239 5.95 -6.83 33.87
N ILE A 240 6.80 -6.12 33.12
CA ILE A 240 6.37 -5.07 32.20
C ILE A 240 6.33 -5.67 30.80
N TRP A 241 5.14 -5.66 30.22
CA TRP A 241 4.96 -6.03 28.83
C TRP A 241 4.96 -4.78 27.97
N ALA A 242 6.01 -4.62 27.18
CA ALA A 242 6.18 -3.52 26.24
C ALA A 242 5.91 -4.00 24.81
N ARG A 243 5.01 -3.31 24.11
CA ARG A 243 4.81 -3.48 22.66
C ARG A 243 5.19 -2.20 21.95
N MET A 244 5.92 -2.35 20.86
CA MET A 244 6.34 -1.25 20.00
C MET A 244 5.76 -1.46 18.61
N VAL A 245 5.29 -0.39 17.99
CA VAL A 245 4.89 -0.39 16.59
C VAL A 245 5.54 0.80 15.93
N GLU A 246 6.26 0.52 14.84
CA GLU A 246 6.86 1.55 14.01
C GLU A 246 5.98 1.81 12.80
N ASN A 247 5.67 3.07 12.55
CA ASN A 247 5.14 3.54 11.30
C ASN A 247 6.27 4.19 10.51
N VAL A 248 6.69 3.49 9.46
CA VAL A 248 7.67 3.96 8.49
C VAL A 248 6.89 4.63 7.35
N LEU A 249 6.97 5.96 7.32
CA LEU A 249 6.17 6.73 6.39
C LEU A 249 6.62 6.52 4.94
N PRO A 250 5.67 6.57 3.99
CA PRO A 250 4.25 6.79 4.21
C PRO A 250 3.39 5.52 4.26
N ASN A 251 3.95 4.34 3.94
CA ASN A 251 3.16 3.17 3.54
C ASN A 251 3.64 1.83 4.13
N LEU A 252 4.41 1.84 5.21
CA LEU A 252 4.83 0.63 5.91
C LEU A 252 4.65 0.74 7.42
N GLN A 253 4.10 -0.30 8.05
CA GLN A 253 4.00 -0.41 9.49
C GLN A 253 4.59 -1.74 9.97
N GLN A 254 5.48 -1.68 10.95
CA GLN A 254 6.04 -2.85 11.64
C GLN A 254 5.31 -3.04 12.97
N VAL A 255 4.43 -4.04 13.02
CA VAL A 255 3.55 -4.28 14.17
C VAL A 255 4.08 -5.44 15.01
N ALA A 256 4.29 -5.20 16.31
CA ALA A 256 4.65 -6.26 17.25
C ALA A 256 3.62 -7.41 17.27
N PRO A 257 4.03 -8.65 17.63
CA PRO A 257 3.12 -9.79 17.73
C PRO A 257 1.85 -9.49 18.54
N ILE A 258 0.73 -10.08 18.10
CA ILE A 258 -0.59 -9.92 18.73
C ILE A 258 -0.97 -11.10 19.64
N TRP A 259 -0.17 -12.18 19.64
CA TRP A 259 -0.45 -13.41 20.40
C TRP A 259 0.44 -13.58 21.64
N GLU A 260 1.35 -12.65 21.89
CA GLU A 260 2.15 -12.62 23.12
C GLU A 260 1.34 -12.03 24.27
N ASN A 261 1.56 -12.50 25.50
CA ASN A 261 0.71 -12.20 26.66
C ASN A 261 1.48 -11.60 27.85
N GLY A 262 2.77 -11.27 27.69
CA GLY A 262 3.57 -10.62 28.73
C GLY A 262 3.87 -11.47 29.98
N HIS A 263 3.47 -12.74 30.02
CA HIS A 263 3.73 -13.62 31.16
C HIS A 263 5.14 -14.22 31.18
N HIS A 264 5.84 -14.20 30.04
CA HIS A 264 7.19 -14.73 29.91
C HIS A 264 8.16 -13.62 29.52
N GLU A 265 9.34 -13.63 30.13
CA GLU A 265 10.44 -12.78 29.69
C GLU A 265 10.95 -13.27 28.33
N HIS A 266 11.11 -12.34 27.39
CA HIS A 266 11.72 -12.63 26.11
C HIS A 266 13.19 -12.22 26.16
N PRO A 267 14.14 -13.14 25.85
CA PRO A 267 15.52 -12.74 25.66
C PRO A 267 15.62 -11.88 24.40
N PHE A 268 16.30 -10.74 24.52
CA PHE A 268 16.67 -9.87 23.40
C PHE A 268 17.76 -10.52 22.54
#